data_AF-B3JMD8-F1
#
_entry.id   AF-B3JMD8-F1
#
_cell.length_a   1.000
_cell.length_b   1.000
_cell.length_c   1.000
_cell.angle_alpha   90.00
_cell.angle_beta   90.00
_cell.angle_gamma   90.00
#
_symmetry.space_group_name_H-M   'P 1'
#
loop_
_entity.id
_entity.type
_entity.pdbx_description
1 polymer ?
#
loop_
_entity_poly.entity_id
_entity_poly.type
_entity_poly.pdbx_seq_one_letter_code
_entity_poly.pdbx_strand_id
1 'polypeptide(L)'
;MQSKRIGILPEFVPWGAPKGEVHRGGTAASPGHSPVERNAPTAEQLLRWSPVPGSVRGEPGTNYRAQKNTLTMIGKGKSISHGVAALEYDLAKEINGQAVATEIARHELYGCTGAEMVQEMKPYHIDFPNVKNNCLRFEVSPSIEESATFTDADWAELGNDFMQRMGLANHQYIIIRHSGTESKKEQAHLHILANRVSLSGELYRDNWIGKKATEAANAIAKERNFVQSQDIGKVNKAEIKEAMDGVLKKMQGFDFTKFKEELGKRGFKVREARASTGKLNGYYVTARSGTEYKASEIGKGYTLAHIERTQSKLKCNSMNISHGNKLTPGSGSFQR
;
A
#
# COMPACT_ATOMS: atom_id res chain seq x y z
N MET A 1 -29.82 35.60 -4.24
CA MET A 1 -29.49 35.04 -5.56
C MET A 1 -28.44 35.92 -6.22
N GLN A 2 -27.20 35.45 -6.31
CA GLN A 2 -26.20 35.97 -7.26
C GLN A 2 -25.16 34.87 -7.47
N SER A 3 -25.25 34.25 -8.63
CA SER A 3 -24.35 33.20 -9.13
C SER A 3 -23.02 33.84 -9.53
N LYS A 4 -21.92 33.42 -8.90
CA LYS A 4 -20.56 33.71 -9.39
C LYS A 4 -20.03 32.47 -10.09
N ARG A 5 -19.71 32.68 -11.36
CA ARG A 5 -19.21 31.70 -12.33
C ARG A 5 -17.94 31.02 -11.82
N ILE A 6 -17.93 29.70 -12.00
CA ILE A 6 -16.77 28.82 -11.88
C ILE A 6 -15.80 29.17 -13.01
N GLY A 7 -14.55 29.48 -12.65
CA GLY A 7 -13.46 29.69 -13.61
C GLY A 7 -12.95 28.35 -14.13
N ILE A 8 -12.94 28.23 -15.45
CA ILE A 8 -12.39 27.10 -16.21
C ILE A 8 -10.86 27.28 -16.25
N LEU A 9 -10.10 26.23 -15.93
CA LEU A 9 -8.64 26.17 -16.08
C LEU A 9 -8.26 26.24 -17.58
N PRO A 10 -7.20 26.97 -17.97
CA PRO A 10 -6.76 26.99 -19.36
C PRO A 10 -6.07 25.69 -19.77
N GLU A 11 -6.33 25.26 -21.00
CA GLU A 11 -5.74 24.09 -21.65
C GLU A 11 -4.22 24.25 -21.86
N PHE A 12 -3.51 23.14 -21.69
CA PHE A 12 -2.06 23.01 -21.76
C PHE A 12 -1.58 23.00 -23.22
N VAL A 13 -0.58 23.82 -23.55
CA VAL A 13 0.11 23.82 -24.86
C VAL A 13 1.48 23.16 -24.72
N PRO A 14 1.81 22.09 -25.47
CA PRO A 14 3.12 21.47 -25.41
C PRO A 14 4.13 22.26 -26.25
N TRP A 15 5.21 22.77 -25.64
CA TRP A 15 6.31 23.38 -26.38
C TRP A 15 7.49 22.41 -26.52
N GLY A 16 7.99 22.28 -27.75
CA GLY A 16 9.08 21.38 -28.13
C GLY A 16 10.45 21.81 -27.60
N ALA A 17 11.31 20.82 -27.34
CA ALA A 17 12.67 20.98 -26.86
C ALA A 17 13.62 21.52 -27.96
N PRO A 18 14.54 22.45 -27.65
CA PRO A 18 15.68 22.72 -28.52
C PRO A 18 16.86 21.79 -28.18
N LYS A 19 17.42 21.15 -29.22
CA LYS A 19 18.70 20.44 -29.20
C LYS A 19 19.84 21.45 -29.04
N GLY A 20 20.71 21.25 -28.06
CA GLY A 20 21.99 21.94 -27.92
C GLY A 20 23.12 20.94 -27.68
N GLU A 21 23.97 20.76 -28.69
CA GLU A 21 25.25 20.04 -28.63
C GLU A 21 26.22 20.76 -27.67
N VAL A 22 26.85 20.01 -26.76
CA VAL A 22 27.97 20.53 -25.95
C VAL A 22 29.26 19.81 -26.35
N HIS A 23 30.20 20.59 -26.87
CA HIS A 23 31.53 20.16 -27.29
C HIS A 23 32.42 19.76 -26.10
N ARG A 24 33.25 18.75 -26.39
CA ARG A 24 34.28 18.14 -25.52
C ARG A 24 35.54 19.01 -25.54
N GLY A 25 36.13 19.29 -24.37
CA GLY A 25 37.48 19.84 -24.24
C GLY A 25 38.20 19.27 -23.01
N GLY A 26 39.29 18.51 -23.24
CA GLY A 26 40.31 18.18 -22.23
C GLY A 26 41.22 19.40 -21.97
N THR A 27 42.20 19.43 -21.07
CA THR A 27 42.92 18.47 -20.21
C THR A 27 43.81 19.34 -19.31
N ALA A 28 44.05 18.99 -18.04
CA ALA A 28 45.30 19.31 -17.33
C ALA A 28 45.41 18.48 -16.05
N ALA A 29 46.52 17.77 -15.91
CA ALA A 29 46.90 16.98 -14.74
C ALA A 29 48.17 17.57 -14.09
N SER A 30 48.25 17.50 -12.75
CA SER A 30 49.44 17.25 -11.88
C SER A 30 49.20 17.82 -10.46
N PRO A 31 49.96 17.44 -9.42
CA PRO A 31 50.04 16.10 -8.83
C PRO A 31 49.83 16.09 -7.29
N GLY A 32 49.48 14.92 -6.75
CA GLY A 32 49.94 14.43 -5.44
C GLY A 32 49.51 15.15 -4.15
N HIS A 33 48.42 14.69 -3.54
CA HIS A 33 48.32 14.60 -2.08
C HIS A 33 47.38 13.45 -1.70
N SER A 34 47.93 12.39 -1.11
CA SER A 34 47.17 11.23 -0.61
C SER A 34 46.40 11.59 0.67
N PRO A 35 45.08 11.38 0.75
CA PRO A 35 44.38 11.38 2.02
C PRO A 35 44.21 9.95 2.51
N VAL A 36 44.61 9.75 3.77
CA VAL A 36 44.28 8.58 4.59
C VAL A 36 42.79 8.27 4.49
N GLU A 37 42.44 7.07 4.01
CA GLU A 37 41.09 6.52 4.01
C GLU A 37 40.57 6.42 5.45
N ARG A 38 39.87 7.45 5.90
CA ARG A 38 38.85 7.28 6.94
C ARG A 38 37.56 6.93 6.22
N ASN A 39 37.16 5.67 6.32
CA ASN A 39 35.88 5.15 5.85
C ASN A 39 34.73 6.04 6.37
N ALA A 40 34.31 7.00 5.55
CA ALA A 40 33.06 7.72 5.76
C ALA A 40 31.92 6.77 5.37
N PRO A 41 30.87 6.64 6.20
CA PRO A 41 29.74 5.78 5.87
C PRO A 41 29.08 6.28 4.58
N THR A 42 28.85 5.38 3.62
CA THR A 42 28.10 5.66 2.39
C THR A 42 26.69 6.15 2.75
N ALA A 43 26.06 6.99 1.92
CA ALA A 43 24.69 7.48 2.16
C ALA A 43 23.67 6.34 2.40
N GLU A 44 23.92 5.14 1.86
CA GLU A 44 23.17 3.90 2.16
C GLU A 44 23.22 3.47 3.65
N GLN A 45 24.32 3.70 4.36
CA GLN A 45 24.45 3.32 5.76
C GLN A 45 23.59 4.20 6.68
N LEU A 46 23.23 5.41 6.26
CA LEU A 46 22.31 6.29 6.97
C LEU A 46 20.82 5.96 6.71
N LEU A 47 20.53 5.16 5.67
CA LEU A 47 19.17 4.81 5.23
C LEU A 47 18.80 3.34 5.43
N ARG A 48 19.73 2.50 5.90
CA ARG A 48 19.45 1.10 6.24
C ARG A 48 18.51 1.04 7.44
N TRP A 49 17.28 0.57 7.22
CA TRP A 49 16.36 0.23 8.29
C TRP A 49 16.90 -1.00 9.05
N SER A 50 17.27 -0.82 10.32
CA SER A 50 17.53 -1.94 11.23
C SER A 50 16.24 -2.74 11.45
N PRO A 51 16.26 -4.07 11.34
CA PRO A 51 15.15 -4.89 11.81
C PRO A 51 15.00 -4.74 13.32
N VAL A 52 13.76 -4.68 13.82
CA VAL A 52 13.46 -4.80 15.24
C VAL A 52 14.01 -6.16 15.74
N PRO A 53 14.84 -6.22 16.80
CA PRO A 53 15.38 -7.49 17.27
C PRO A 53 14.29 -8.37 17.86
N GLY A 54 14.12 -9.57 17.32
CA GLY A 54 13.19 -10.56 17.86
C GLY A 54 12.69 -11.58 16.85
N SER A 55 13.58 -12.34 16.21
CA SER A 55 13.18 -13.61 15.61
C SER A 55 14.34 -14.59 15.62
N VAL A 56 14.12 -15.69 16.34
CA VAL A 56 14.97 -16.87 16.41
C VAL A 56 15.09 -17.49 15.01
N ARG A 57 16.29 -17.96 14.65
CA ARG A 57 16.58 -18.67 13.39
C ARG A 57 15.75 -19.96 13.31
N GLY A 58 15.03 -20.13 12.22
CA GLY A 58 14.46 -21.41 11.78
C GLY A 58 15.13 -21.84 10.46
N GLU A 59 15.48 -23.11 10.38
CA GLU A 59 16.19 -23.77 9.28
C GLU A 59 15.42 -23.83 7.94
N PRO A 60 16.12 -24.10 6.81
CA PRO A 60 15.59 -23.92 5.47
C PRO A 60 14.75 -25.12 5.00
N GLY A 61 13.47 -24.89 4.72
CA GLY A 61 12.58 -25.90 4.13
C GLY A 61 11.42 -25.28 3.36
N THR A 62 11.40 -25.51 2.05
CA THR A 62 10.30 -25.30 1.09
C THR A 62 9.82 -23.84 0.87
N ASN A 63 10.49 -23.15 -0.06
CA ASN A 63 9.99 -21.91 -0.66
C ASN A 63 8.90 -22.20 -1.71
N TYR A 64 7.64 -22.27 -1.28
CA TYR A 64 6.53 -21.94 -2.18
C TYR A 64 6.18 -20.47 -1.95
N ARG A 65 6.79 -19.60 -2.75
CA ARG A 65 6.49 -18.17 -2.76
C ARG A 65 5.19 -17.98 -3.54
N ALA A 66 4.06 -18.20 -2.86
CA ALA A 66 2.76 -17.79 -3.38
C ALA A 66 2.82 -16.28 -3.67
N GLN A 67 2.46 -15.89 -4.90
CA GLN A 67 2.35 -14.48 -5.28
C GLN A 67 1.41 -13.80 -4.29
N LYS A 68 1.97 -12.89 -3.49
CA LYS A 68 1.18 -11.97 -2.67
C LYS A 68 0.53 -10.98 -3.63
N ASN A 69 -0.67 -11.31 -4.11
CA ASN A 69 -1.60 -10.34 -4.68
C ASN A 69 -2.13 -9.47 -3.53
N THR A 70 -1.30 -8.55 -3.04
CA THR A 70 -1.76 -7.45 -2.20
C THR A 70 -2.22 -6.34 -3.13
N LEU A 71 -3.42 -6.51 -3.68
CA LEU A 71 -4.15 -5.47 -4.42
C LEU A 71 -4.49 -4.34 -3.45
N THR A 72 -3.75 -3.23 -3.50
CA THR A 72 -4.16 -1.92 -2.99
C THR A 72 -3.18 -0.87 -3.44
N MET A 73 -3.70 0.30 -3.79
CA MET A 73 -2.95 1.55 -3.77
C MET A 73 -2.40 1.83 -2.35
N ILE A 74 -1.10 2.08 -2.26
CA ILE A 74 -0.38 2.38 -1.02
C ILE A 74 -0.01 3.86 -1.02
N GLY A 75 -0.36 4.56 0.07
CA GLY A 75 0.10 5.92 0.35
C GLY A 75 0.96 5.96 1.61
N LYS A 76 2.17 6.49 1.50
CA LYS A 76 3.06 6.79 2.62
C LYS A 76 3.41 8.28 2.62
N GLY A 77 3.61 8.85 3.80
CA GLY A 77 3.98 10.26 3.94
C GLY A 77 4.89 10.51 5.13
N LYS A 78 5.86 11.41 4.97
CA LYS A 78 6.79 11.83 6.02
C LYS A 78 7.23 13.28 5.82
N SER A 79 7.37 14.02 6.91
CA SER A 79 8.08 15.31 6.92
C SER A 79 9.59 15.06 6.99
N ILE A 80 10.37 15.71 6.12
CA ILE A 80 11.83 15.51 6.04
C ILE A 80 12.59 16.84 6.03
N SER A 81 13.84 16.81 6.46
CA SER A 81 14.79 17.94 6.44
C SER A 81 15.77 17.91 5.26
N HIS A 82 15.87 16.76 4.57
CA HIS A 82 16.85 16.48 3.53
C HIS A 82 16.22 16.50 2.14
N GLY A 83 15.47 17.57 1.82
CA GLY A 83 14.73 17.71 0.56
C GLY A 83 15.59 17.57 -0.69
N VAL A 84 16.78 18.21 -0.71
CA VAL A 84 17.71 18.16 -1.86
C VAL A 84 18.13 16.72 -2.15
N ALA A 85 18.68 16.03 -1.15
CA ALA A 85 19.15 14.65 -1.32
C ALA A 85 18.01 13.69 -1.70
N ALA A 86 16.81 13.89 -1.15
CA ALA A 86 15.65 13.09 -1.53
C ALA A 86 15.24 13.32 -3.00
N LEU A 87 15.18 14.58 -3.44
CA LEU A 87 14.76 14.91 -4.80
C LEU A 87 15.81 14.48 -5.83
N GLU A 88 17.09 14.68 -5.55
CA GLU A 88 18.17 14.23 -6.44
C GLU A 88 18.18 12.70 -6.57
N TYR A 89 17.95 11.98 -5.46
CA TYR A 89 17.78 10.53 -5.52
C TYR A 89 16.58 10.12 -6.38
N ASP A 90 15.43 10.80 -6.19
CA ASP A 90 14.21 10.49 -6.92
C ASP A 90 14.38 10.80 -8.43
N LEU A 91 15.10 11.86 -8.81
CA LEU A 91 15.40 12.22 -10.20
C LEU A 91 16.44 11.30 -10.86
N ALA A 92 17.47 10.89 -10.12
CA ALA A 92 18.59 10.09 -10.64
C ALA A 92 18.35 8.58 -10.57
N LYS A 93 17.11 8.13 -10.32
CA LYS A 93 16.83 6.71 -10.12
C LYS A 93 17.09 5.91 -11.40
N GLU A 94 17.99 4.94 -11.27
CA GLU A 94 18.31 3.96 -12.30
C GLU A 94 18.06 2.53 -11.80
N ILE A 95 17.70 1.62 -12.70
CA ILE A 95 17.59 0.18 -12.46
C ILE A 95 18.34 -0.53 -13.60
N ASN A 96 19.39 -1.30 -13.26
CA ASN A 96 20.31 -1.93 -14.23
C ASN A 96 20.93 -0.94 -15.24
N GLY A 97 21.28 0.27 -14.78
CA GLY A 97 21.90 1.32 -15.62
C GLY A 97 20.95 2.00 -16.60
N GLN A 98 19.63 1.78 -16.47
CA GLN A 98 18.60 2.49 -17.21
C GLN A 98 17.86 3.45 -16.30
N ALA A 99 17.72 4.71 -16.71
CA ALA A 99 16.89 5.69 -16.03
C ALA A 99 15.43 5.23 -15.98
N VAL A 100 14.87 5.19 -14.77
CA VAL A 100 13.48 4.78 -14.52
C VAL A 100 12.64 5.89 -13.91
N ALA A 101 13.23 7.05 -13.69
CA ALA A 101 12.55 8.26 -13.23
C ALA A 101 11.95 9.02 -14.42
N THR A 102 10.71 9.47 -14.26
CA THR A 102 10.03 10.39 -15.19
C THR A 102 9.39 11.49 -14.36
N GLU A 103 9.72 12.76 -14.64
CA GLU A 103 8.96 13.87 -14.07
C GLU A 103 7.56 13.87 -14.69
N ILE A 104 6.54 13.79 -13.86
CA ILE A 104 5.13 13.70 -14.27
C ILE A 104 4.45 15.06 -14.20
N ALA A 105 4.71 15.81 -13.13
CA ALA A 105 4.10 17.10 -12.91
C ALA A 105 4.94 17.92 -11.94
N ARG A 106 4.83 19.25 -12.07
CA ARG A 106 5.37 20.21 -11.11
C ARG A 106 4.41 21.36 -10.91
N HIS A 107 4.50 22.02 -9.77
CA HIS A 107 3.68 23.18 -9.43
C HIS A 107 4.54 24.22 -8.72
N GLU A 108 4.61 25.43 -9.27
CA GLU A 108 5.34 26.58 -8.73
C GLU A 108 6.83 26.29 -8.39
N LEU A 109 7.47 25.47 -9.24
CA LEU A 109 8.89 25.19 -9.24
C LEU A 109 9.43 25.33 -10.66
N TYR A 110 10.64 25.88 -10.81
CA TYR A 110 11.22 26.19 -12.13
C TYR A 110 12.64 25.66 -12.33
N GLY A 111 13.36 25.33 -11.26
CA GLY A 111 14.72 24.81 -11.30
C GLY A 111 14.87 23.54 -12.12
N CYS A 112 16.08 23.31 -12.62
CA CYS A 112 16.45 22.16 -13.46
C CYS A 112 17.05 21.02 -12.62
N THR A 113 17.56 21.33 -11.43
CA THR A 113 18.14 20.35 -10.50
C THR A 113 17.34 20.26 -9.21
N GLY A 114 17.48 19.15 -8.49
CA GLY A 114 16.84 18.99 -7.18
C GLY A 114 17.29 20.07 -6.18
N ALA A 115 18.56 20.48 -6.24
CA ALA A 115 19.10 21.58 -5.44
C ALA A 115 18.43 22.93 -5.75
N GLU A 116 18.25 23.28 -7.03
CA GLU A 116 17.60 24.53 -7.45
C GLU A 116 16.13 24.55 -7.03
N MET A 117 15.39 23.46 -7.27
CA MET A 117 13.98 23.38 -6.88
C MET A 117 13.78 23.51 -5.37
N VAL A 118 14.63 22.88 -4.55
CA VAL A 118 14.54 23.02 -3.08
C VAL A 118 15.04 24.39 -2.62
N GLN A 119 15.96 25.02 -3.35
CA GLN A 119 16.38 26.40 -3.08
C GLN A 119 15.21 27.38 -3.25
N GLU A 120 14.35 27.19 -4.26
CA GLU A 120 13.12 27.98 -4.47
C GLU A 120 12.11 27.85 -3.32
N MET A 121 12.16 26.76 -2.55
CA MET A 121 11.28 26.54 -1.40
C MET A 121 11.72 27.32 -0.15
N LYS A 122 13.01 27.63 -0.02
CA LYS A 122 13.61 28.20 1.21
C LYS A 122 13.07 29.57 1.63
N PRO A 123 12.74 30.52 0.73
CA PRO A 123 12.21 31.83 1.13
C PRO A 123 10.95 31.74 2.00
N TYR A 124 10.10 30.73 1.78
CA TYR A 124 8.90 30.50 2.57
C TYR A 124 9.18 30.04 4.02
N HIS A 125 10.42 29.67 4.35
CA HIS A 125 10.78 29.15 5.67
C HIS A 125 11.28 30.23 6.62
N ILE A 126 11.45 31.48 6.16
CA ILE A 126 11.99 32.60 6.96
C ILE A 126 11.19 32.82 8.24
N ASP A 127 9.87 32.73 8.16
CA ASP A 127 8.97 32.91 9.32
C ASP A 127 8.92 31.69 10.25
N PHE A 128 9.58 30.58 9.88
CA PHE A 128 9.54 29.31 10.60
C PHE A 128 10.95 28.78 10.95
N PRO A 129 11.81 29.57 11.63
CA PRO A 129 13.22 29.23 11.85
C PRO A 129 13.44 27.95 12.68
N ASN A 130 12.44 27.53 13.45
CA ASN A 130 12.50 26.32 14.29
C ASN A 130 12.01 25.05 13.58
N VAL A 131 11.47 25.16 12.36
CA VAL A 131 10.96 24.01 11.60
C VAL A 131 12.09 23.34 10.85
N LYS A 132 12.56 22.21 11.39
CA LYS A 132 13.65 21.42 10.78
C LYS A 132 13.19 20.58 9.58
N ASN A 133 11.97 20.07 9.63
CA ASN A 133 11.39 19.26 8.55
C ASN A 133 10.55 20.17 7.65
N ASN A 134 11.21 20.77 6.68
CA ASN A 134 10.66 21.81 5.81
C ASN A 134 10.08 21.28 4.49
N CYS A 135 10.30 20.00 4.19
CA CYS A 135 9.71 19.32 3.04
C CYS A 135 8.78 18.19 3.49
N LEU A 136 7.80 17.87 2.66
CA LEU A 136 6.93 16.72 2.80
C LEU A 136 7.26 15.76 1.65
N ARG A 137 7.53 14.49 1.97
CA ARG A 137 7.77 13.43 0.99
C ARG A 137 6.68 12.39 1.06
N PHE A 138 6.17 12.02 -0.10
CA PHE A 138 5.16 10.97 -0.24
C PHE A 138 5.60 9.90 -1.24
N GLU A 139 5.11 8.69 -1.00
CA GLU A 139 5.15 7.58 -1.95
C GLU A 139 3.71 7.14 -2.20
N VAL A 140 3.29 7.13 -3.47
CA VAL A 140 1.96 6.72 -3.88
C VAL A 140 2.06 5.63 -4.94
N SER A 141 1.60 4.43 -4.63
CA SER A 141 1.83 3.24 -5.44
C SER A 141 0.53 2.48 -5.66
N PRO A 142 -0.13 2.59 -6.83
CA PRO A 142 -1.19 1.67 -7.24
C PRO A 142 -0.66 0.24 -7.44
N SER A 143 -1.55 -0.75 -7.56
CA SER A 143 -1.10 -2.11 -7.91
C SER A 143 -0.56 -2.17 -9.35
N ILE A 144 0.18 -3.23 -9.68
CA ILE A 144 0.69 -3.46 -11.04
C ILE A 144 -0.49 -3.56 -12.02
N GLU A 145 -1.54 -4.27 -11.62
CA GLU A 145 -2.76 -4.46 -12.43
C GLU A 145 -3.53 -3.16 -12.62
N GLU A 146 -3.67 -2.36 -11.56
CA GLU A 146 -4.37 -1.06 -11.58
C GLU A 146 -3.66 -0.04 -12.46
N SER A 147 -2.32 -0.10 -12.52
CA SER A 147 -1.49 0.86 -13.27
C SER A 147 -0.96 0.35 -14.59
N ALA A 148 -1.30 -0.87 -15.00
CA ALA A 148 -0.77 -1.52 -16.21
C ALA A 148 -1.01 -0.72 -17.50
N THR A 149 -2.06 0.09 -17.54
CA THR A 149 -2.46 0.89 -18.70
C THR A 149 -2.30 2.39 -18.50
N PHE A 150 -1.70 2.82 -17.38
CA PHE A 150 -1.57 4.23 -17.06
C PHE A 150 -0.60 4.92 -18.02
N THR A 151 -1.11 5.95 -18.69
CA THR A 151 -0.33 6.95 -19.40
C THR A 151 0.30 7.95 -18.42
N ASP A 152 1.23 8.76 -18.88
CA ASP A 152 1.80 9.84 -18.06
C ASP A 152 0.72 10.84 -17.58
N ALA A 153 -0.35 11.03 -18.37
CA ALA A 153 -1.50 11.84 -17.98
C ALA A 153 -2.30 11.22 -16.83
N ASP A 154 -2.50 9.89 -16.83
CA ASP A 154 -3.17 9.18 -15.74
C ASP A 154 -2.35 9.26 -14.45
N TRP A 155 -1.02 9.18 -14.56
CA TRP A 155 -0.11 9.39 -13.43
C TRP A 155 -0.16 10.82 -12.89
N ALA A 156 -0.28 11.82 -13.77
CA ALA A 156 -0.41 13.21 -13.37
C ALA A 156 -1.74 13.45 -12.64
N GLU A 157 -2.83 12.90 -13.16
CA GLU A 157 -4.15 12.95 -12.51
C GLU A 157 -4.11 12.29 -11.12
N LEU A 158 -3.52 11.08 -11.02
CA LEU A 158 -3.35 10.38 -9.74
C LEU A 158 -2.57 11.21 -8.71
N GLY A 159 -1.47 11.81 -9.16
CA GLY A 159 -0.61 12.66 -8.33
C GLY A 159 -1.34 13.91 -7.85
N ASN A 160 -2.07 14.59 -8.75
CA ASN A 160 -2.84 15.78 -8.44
C ASN A 160 -4.01 15.50 -7.50
N ASP A 161 -4.75 14.41 -7.71
CA ASP A 161 -5.81 13.95 -6.79
C ASP A 161 -5.27 13.73 -5.38
N PHE A 162 -4.08 13.11 -5.28
CA PHE A 162 -3.41 12.89 -4.01
C PHE A 162 -3.04 14.21 -3.34
N MET A 163 -2.46 15.17 -4.09
CA MET A 163 -2.12 16.49 -3.56
C MET A 163 -3.35 17.27 -3.10
N GLN A 164 -4.46 17.19 -3.83
CA GLN A 164 -5.71 17.84 -3.45
C GLN A 164 -6.26 17.28 -2.12
N ARG A 165 -6.29 15.94 -1.96
CA ARG A 165 -6.75 15.29 -0.71
C ARG A 165 -5.85 15.54 0.48
N MET A 166 -4.56 15.70 0.23
CA MET A 166 -3.60 16.10 1.25
C MET A 166 -3.73 17.58 1.63
N GLY A 167 -4.53 18.37 0.90
CA GLY A 167 -4.66 19.81 1.12
C GLY A 167 -3.41 20.58 0.70
N LEU A 168 -2.65 20.05 -0.26
CA LEU A 168 -1.34 20.56 -0.67
C LEU A 168 -1.37 21.22 -2.07
N ALA A 169 -2.55 21.47 -2.64
CA ALA A 169 -2.68 22.11 -3.95
C ALA A 169 -2.07 23.53 -3.99
N ASN A 170 -2.06 24.24 -2.86
CA ASN A 170 -1.45 25.58 -2.72
C ASN A 170 0.02 25.53 -2.26
N HIS A 171 0.73 24.44 -2.51
CA HIS A 171 2.14 24.28 -2.15
C HIS A 171 2.99 24.12 -3.40
N GLN A 172 4.27 24.46 -3.31
CA GLN A 172 5.23 24.08 -4.34
C GLN A 172 5.47 22.58 -4.28
N TYR A 173 5.42 21.87 -5.40
CA TYR A 173 5.68 20.43 -5.42
C TYR A 173 6.19 19.93 -6.77
N ILE A 174 6.78 18.74 -6.73
CA ILE A 174 7.17 17.96 -7.90
C ILE A 174 6.76 16.50 -7.70
N ILE A 175 6.29 15.88 -8.78
CA ILE A 175 5.82 14.50 -8.86
C ILE A 175 6.70 13.77 -9.86
N ILE A 176 7.37 12.71 -9.40
CA ILE A 176 8.26 11.87 -10.19
C ILE A 176 7.71 10.45 -10.15
N ARG A 177 7.50 9.84 -11.30
CA ARG A 177 7.20 8.41 -11.40
C ARG A 177 8.50 7.62 -11.47
N HIS A 178 8.62 6.58 -10.66
CA HIS A 178 9.55 5.48 -10.91
C HIS A 178 8.79 4.34 -11.57
N SER A 179 9.26 3.83 -12.71
CA SER A 179 8.61 2.73 -13.44
C SER A 179 8.78 1.35 -12.79
N GLY A 180 9.63 1.24 -11.76
CA GLY A 180 9.87 0.00 -11.06
C GLY A 180 10.64 0.16 -9.75
N THR A 181 10.81 -0.95 -9.06
CA THR A 181 11.71 -1.09 -7.90
C THR A 181 12.78 -2.14 -8.19
N GLU A 182 13.86 -2.17 -7.40
CA GLU A 182 14.90 -3.21 -7.53
C GLU A 182 14.33 -4.63 -7.39
N SER A 183 13.33 -4.81 -6.53
CA SER A 183 12.74 -6.12 -6.22
C SER A 183 11.54 -6.50 -7.10
N LYS A 184 10.87 -5.51 -7.68
CA LYS A 184 9.68 -5.64 -8.53
C LYS A 184 9.76 -4.58 -9.63
N LYS A 185 10.28 -4.98 -10.80
CA LYS A 185 10.58 -4.07 -11.91
C LYS A 185 9.35 -3.42 -12.55
N GLU A 186 8.17 -4.01 -12.37
CA GLU A 186 6.90 -3.51 -12.92
C GLU A 186 6.10 -2.67 -11.91
N GLN A 187 6.58 -2.56 -10.67
CA GLN A 187 5.88 -1.81 -9.62
C GLN A 187 6.15 -0.32 -9.78
N ALA A 188 5.38 0.31 -10.66
CA ALA A 188 5.40 1.76 -10.81
C ALA A 188 4.81 2.46 -9.57
N HIS A 189 5.37 3.62 -9.24
CA HIS A 189 4.95 4.44 -8.11
C HIS A 189 5.38 5.90 -8.28
N LEU A 190 4.67 6.80 -7.61
CA LEU A 190 5.00 8.21 -7.53
C LEU A 190 5.82 8.51 -6.28
N HIS A 191 6.89 9.26 -6.47
CA HIS A 191 7.56 10.06 -5.47
C HIS A 191 7.09 11.50 -5.58
N ILE A 192 6.62 12.06 -4.48
CA ILE A 192 6.18 13.45 -4.43
C ILE A 192 7.00 14.17 -3.37
N LEU A 193 7.64 15.27 -3.75
CA LEU A 193 8.24 16.21 -2.81
C LEU A 193 7.46 17.52 -2.86
N ALA A 194 7.00 17.98 -1.70
CA ALA A 194 6.29 19.24 -1.55
C ALA A 194 6.95 20.13 -0.50
N ASN A 195 6.90 21.44 -0.71
CA ASN A 195 7.21 22.43 0.31
C ASN A 195 6.20 22.29 1.46
N ARG A 196 6.67 22.26 2.71
CA ARG A 196 5.77 22.20 3.87
C ARG A 196 5.06 23.53 4.12
N VAL A 197 5.61 24.64 3.65
CA VAL A 197 4.96 25.95 3.73
C VAL A 197 4.22 26.19 2.42
N SER A 198 2.97 26.65 2.51
CA SER A 198 2.16 26.98 1.34
C SER A 198 2.63 28.26 0.67
N LEU A 199 2.12 28.51 -0.54
CA LEU A 199 2.30 29.78 -1.26
C LEU A 199 1.66 30.96 -0.50
N SER A 200 0.70 30.70 0.40
CA SER A 200 0.13 31.67 1.33
C SER A 200 0.97 31.93 2.59
N GLY A 201 2.12 31.27 2.75
CA GLY A 201 2.97 31.40 3.93
C GLY A 201 2.49 30.57 5.13
N GLU A 202 1.58 29.63 4.94
CA GLU A 202 1.01 28.82 6.01
C GLU A 202 1.79 27.50 6.19
N LEU A 203 2.20 27.22 7.42
CA LEU A 203 2.90 25.97 7.74
C LEU A 203 1.91 24.80 7.80
N TYR A 204 2.14 23.79 6.95
CA TYR A 204 1.37 22.56 6.98
C TYR A 204 1.63 21.76 8.28
N ARG A 205 0.54 21.35 8.94
CA ARG A 205 0.58 20.51 10.15
C ARG A 205 0.73 19.04 9.77
N ASP A 206 1.91 18.48 10.03
CA ASP A 206 2.31 17.11 9.70
C ASP A 206 1.86 16.04 10.73
N ASN A 207 1.04 16.42 11.72
CA ASN A 207 0.43 15.47 12.64
C ASN A 207 -0.28 14.36 11.86
N TRP A 208 0.11 13.11 12.15
CA TRP A 208 -0.46 11.92 11.52
C TRP A 208 -0.30 11.89 9.98
N ILE A 209 0.71 12.56 9.42
CA ILE A 209 0.93 12.64 7.96
C ILE A 209 0.94 11.28 7.27
N GLY A 210 1.55 10.26 7.87
CA GLY A 210 1.54 8.90 7.32
C GLY A 210 0.13 8.30 7.25
N LYS A 211 -0.69 8.50 8.29
CA LYS A 211 -2.09 8.06 8.31
C LYS A 211 -2.92 8.82 7.27
N LYS A 212 -2.77 10.14 7.19
CA LYS A 212 -3.46 10.97 6.19
C LYS A 212 -3.11 10.55 4.76
N ALA A 213 -1.84 10.26 4.48
CA ALA A 213 -1.39 9.77 3.18
C ALA A 213 -2.04 8.42 2.83
N THR A 214 -2.11 7.49 3.79
CA THR A 214 -2.81 6.22 3.60
C THR A 214 -4.31 6.43 3.37
N GLU A 215 -4.96 7.31 4.12
CA GLU A 215 -6.39 7.65 3.94
C GLU A 215 -6.67 8.28 2.57
N ALA A 216 -5.82 9.21 2.12
CA ALA A 216 -5.92 9.84 0.81
C ALA A 216 -5.79 8.81 -0.32
N ALA A 217 -4.76 7.94 -0.28
CA ALA A 217 -4.58 6.88 -1.27
C ALA A 217 -5.76 5.89 -1.29
N ASN A 218 -6.26 5.48 -0.13
CA ASN A 218 -7.41 4.59 -0.04
C ASN A 218 -8.69 5.22 -0.59
N ALA A 219 -8.90 6.52 -0.38
CA ALA A 219 -10.05 7.23 -0.92
C ALA A 219 -9.99 7.30 -2.45
N ILE A 220 -8.83 7.61 -3.03
CA ILE A 220 -8.63 7.59 -4.49
C ILE A 220 -8.90 6.20 -5.06
N ALA A 221 -8.31 5.16 -4.44
CA ALA A 221 -8.53 3.78 -4.86
C ALA A 221 -10.02 3.43 -4.88
N LYS A 222 -10.76 3.83 -3.84
CA LYS A 222 -12.21 3.58 -3.76
C LYS A 222 -12.97 4.24 -4.92
N GLU A 223 -12.66 5.49 -5.23
CA GLU A 223 -13.34 6.26 -6.28
C GLU A 223 -13.01 5.77 -7.68
N ARG A 224 -11.77 5.28 -7.87
CA ARG A 224 -11.33 4.66 -9.13
C ARG A 224 -11.73 3.18 -9.26
N ASN A 225 -12.53 2.64 -8.34
CA ASN A 225 -12.93 1.23 -8.28
C ASN A 225 -11.75 0.24 -8.26
N PHE A 226 -10.64 0.65 -7.66
CA PHE A 226 -9.47 -0.20 -7.42
C PHE A 226 -9.79 -1.23 -6.33
N VAL A 227 -9.38 -2.48 -6.55
CA VAL A 227 -9.79 -3.58 -5.69
C VAL A 227 -9.06 -3.48 -4.34
N GLN A 228 -9.79 -3.14 -3.27
CA GLN A 228 -9.18 -2.98 -1.95
C GLN A 228 -8.82 -4.35 -1.31
N SER A 229 -7.57 -4.50 -0.88
CA SER A 229 -7.04 -5.58 -0.01
C SER A 229 -7.88 -5.83 1.24
N GLN A 230 -8.51 -4.81 1.83
CA GLN A 230 -9.43 -5.00 2.95
C GLN A 230 -10.72 -5.70 2.51
N ASP A 231 -11.21 -5.43 1.31
CA ASP A 231 -12.44 -6.05 0.80
C ASP A 231 -12.15 -7.46 0.29
N ILE A 232 -11.00 -7.71 -0.35
CA ILE A 232 -10.55 -9.08 -0.65
C ILE A 232 -10.35 -9.88 0.64
N GLY A 233 -9.72 -9.28 1.66
CA GLY A 233 -9.53 -9.92 2.96
C GLY A 233 -10.86 -10.26 3.64
N LYS A 234 -11.84 -9.36 3.60
CA LYS A 234 -13.20 -9.62 4.11
C LYS A 234 -13.90 -10.69 3.30
N VAL A 235 -13.86 -10.62 1.97
CA VAL A 235 -14.49 -11.58 1.05
C VAL A 235 -13.88 -12.97 1.23
N ASN A 236 -12.56 -13.09 1.20
CA ASN A 236 -11.85 -14.36 1.44
C ASN A 236 -12.18 -14.94 2.81
N LYS A 237 -12.15 -14.12 3.87
CA LYS A 237 -12.51 -14.58 5.23
C LYS A 237 -13.97 -15.00 5.32
N ALA A 238 -14.88 -14.29 4.66
CA ALA A 238 -16.31 -14.65 4.62
C ALA A 238 -16.54 -15.96 3.85
N GLU A 239 -15.90 -16.14 2.69
CA GLU A 239 -15.96 -17.36 1.89
C GLU A 239 -15.40 -18.57 2.67
N ILE A 240 -14.21 -18.41 3.28
CA ILE A 240 -13.62 -19.44 4.14
C ILE A 240 -14.57 -19.76 5.30
N LYS A 241 -15.10 -18.73 5.98
CA LYS A 241 -16.01 -18.89 7.10
C LYS A 241 -17.26 -19.69 6.70
N GLU A 242 -17.89 -19.36 5.59
CA GLU A 242 -19.06 -20.06 5.08
C GLU A 242 -18.74 -21.53 4.76
N ALA A 243 -17.59 -21.79 4.14
CA ALA A 243 -17.13 -23.15 3.88
C ALA A 243 -16.93 -23.94 5.18
N MET A 244 -16.30 -23.33 6.19
CA MET A 244 -16.09 -23.93 7.52
C MET A 244 -17.43 -24.23 8.20
N ASP A 245 -18.37 -23.29 8.21
CA ASP A 245 -19.71 -23.49 8.78
C ASP A 245 -20.44 -24.65 8.08
N GLY A 246 -20.34 -24.70 6.74
CA GLY A 246 -20.95 -25.75 5.94
C GLY A 246 -20.35 -27.14 6.16
N VAL A 247 -19.07 -27.25 6.54
CA VAL A 247 -18.44 -28.51 6.94
C VAL A 247 -18.88 -28.89 8.35
N LEU A 248 -18.77 -27.95 9.31
CA LEU A 248 -19.11 -28.19 10.71
C LEU A 248 -20.56 -28.65 10.91
N LYS A 249 -21.52 -28.08 10.16
CA LYS A 249 -22.93 -28.49 10.19
C LYS A 249 -23.15 -29.96 9.80
N LYS A 250 -22.38 -30.47 8.82
CA LYS A 250 -22.53 -31.83 8.28
C LYS A 250 -21.81 -32.89 9.12
N MET A 251 -20.72 -32.52 9.79
CA MET A 251 -19.95 -33.45 10.62
C MET A 251 -20.73 -33.90 11.85
N GLN A 252 -20.68 -35.19 12.23
CA GLN A 252 -21.37 -35.73 13.40
C GLN A 252 -20.73 -35.31 14.74
N GLY A 253 -19.41 -35.20 14.77
CA GLY A 253 -18.62 -34.61 15.86
C GLY A 253 -17.41 -33.87 15.28
N PHE A 254 -16.71 -33.11 16.10
CA PHE A 254 -15.52 -32.41 15.63
C PHE A 254 -14.33 -33.37 15.64
N ASP A 255 -13.69 -33.50 14.48
CA ASP A 255 -12.43 -34.21 14.30
C ASP A 255 -11.59 -33.35 13.36
N PHE A 256 -10.41 -32.90 13.84
CA PHE A 256 -9.62 -31.91 13.11
C PHE A 256 -9.08 -32.46 11.77
N THR A 257 -8.74 -33.75 11.72
CA THR A 257 -8.24 -34.41 10.50
C THR A 257 -9.34 -34.46 9.44
N LYS A 258 -10.53 -34.94 9.82
CA LYS A 258 -11.69 -34.98 8.92
C LYS A 258 -12.14 -33.59 8.50
N PHE A 259 -12.10 -32.62 9.41
CA PHE A 259 -12.42 -31.23 9.12
C PHE A 259 -11.50 -30.67 8.02
N LYS A 260 -10.19 -30.91 8.12
CA LYS A 260 -9.21 -30.51 7.10
C LYS A 260 -9.48 -31.19 5.75
N GLU A 261 -9.78 -32.49 5.74
CA GLU A 261 -10.10 -33.22 4.51
C GLU A 261 -11.34 -32.67 3.81
N GLU A 262 -12.43 -32.46 4.57
CA GLU A 262 -13.69 -31.93 4.04
C GLU A 262 -13.56 -30.48 3.56
N LEU A 263 -12.76 -29.65 4.23
CA LEU A 263 -12.46 -28.30 3.77
C LEU A 263 -11.57 -28.32 2.51
N GLY A 264 -10.64 -29.28 2.44
CA GLY A 264 -9.81 -29.56 1.27
C GLY A 264 -10.63 -29.93 0.04
N LYS A 265 -11.66 -30.76 0.20
CA LYS A 265 -12.63 -31.10 -0.87
C LYS A 265 -13.38 -29.88 -1.42
N ARG A 266 -13.49 -28.80 -0.65
CA ARG A 266 -14.10 -27.52 -1.07
C ARG A 266 -13.10 -26.54 -1.70
N GLY A 267 -11.83 -26.95 -1.83
CA GLY A 267 -10.76 -26.16 -2.43
C GLY A 267 -9.95 -25.31 -1.45
N PHE A 268 -10.10 -25.50 -0.14
CA PHE A 268 -9.35 -24.74 0.88
C PHE A 268 -8.34 -25.63 1.57
N LYS A 269 -7.05 -25.31 1.41
CA LYS A 269 -5.95 -26.07 2.05
C LYS A 269 -5.78 -25.61 3.50
N VAL A 270 -5.59 -26.56 4.41
CA VAL A 270 -5.34 -26.28 5.84
C VAL A 270 -3.91 -26.66 6.20
N ARG A 271 -3.15 -25.69 6.69
CA ARG A 271 -1.79 -25.87 7.20
C ARG A 271 -1.78 -25.77 8.72
N GLU A 272 -1.17 -26.76 9.37
CA GLU A 272 -1.05 -26.79 10.82
C GLU A 272 0.03 -25.84 11.31
N ALA A 273 -0.25 -25.17 12.44
CA ALA A 273 0.71 -24.35 13.16
C ALA A 273 1.15 -25.11 14.41
N ARG A 274 2.33 -25.73 14.37
CA ARG A 274 2.90 -26.51 15.48
C ARG A 274 4.01 -25.72 16.18
N ALA A 275 4.09 -25.86 17.50
CA ALA A 275 5.23 -25.37 18.29
C ALA A 275 6.49 -26.17 17.96
N SER A 276 7.65 -25.67 18.37
CA SER A 276 8.93 -26.40 18.30
C SER A 276 8.88 -27.77 19.00
N THR A 277 8.01 -27.92 19.98
CA THR A 277 7.73 -29.18 20.70
C THR A 277 6.82 -30.15 19.92
N GLY A 278 6.38 -29.81 18.71
CA GLY A 278 5.46 -30.60 17.88
C GLY A 278 3.96 -30.45 18.24
N LYS A 279 3.65 -29.78 19.37
CA LYS A 279 2.27 -29.52 19.81
C LYS A 279 1.53 -28.61 18.83
N LEU A 280 0.31 -28.99 18.45
CA LEU A 280 -0.56 -28.18 17.59
C LEU A 280 -1.09 -26.96 18.36
N ASN A 281 -0.69 -25.76 17.93
CA ASN A 281 -1.08 -24.49 18.54
C ASN A 281 -2.20 -23.78 17.76
N GLY A 282 -2.36 -24.10 16.47
CA GLY A 282 -3.36 -23.48 15.62
C GLY A 282 -3.26 -23.98 14.19
N TYR A 283 -3.91 -23.28 13.27
CA TYR A 283 -3.86 -23.60 11.85
C TYR A 283 -4.16 -22.37 10.99
N TYR A 284 -3.78 -22.49 9.72
CA TYR A 284 -4.01 -21.51 8.67
C TYR A 284 -4.87 -22.14 7.58
N VAL A 285 -5.71 -21.34 6.94
CA VAL A 285 -6.52 -21.74 5.79
C VAL A 285 -6.12 -20.89 4.59
N THR A 286 -5.77 -21.55 3.49
CA THR A 286 -5.45 -20.89 2.22
C THR A 286 -6.76 -20.61 1.47
N ALA A 287 -7.05 -19.33 1.22
CA ALA A 287 -8.13 -18.90 0.35
C ALA A 287 -7.85 -19.33 -1.10
N ARG A 288 -8.88 -19.33 -1.95
CA ARG A 288 -8.74 -19.63 -3.38
C ARG A 288 -7.82 -18.63 -4.10
N SER A 289 -7.71 -17.40 -3.57
CA SER A 289 -6.74 -16.39 -4.02
C SER A 289 -5.28 -16.76 -3.72
N GLY A 290 -5.02 -17.85 -2.99
CA GLY A 290 -3.69 -18.23 -2.52
C GLY A 290 -3.26 -17.56 -1.21
N THR A 291 -4.06 -16.65 -0.66
CA THR A 291 -3.74 -15.95 0.61
C THR A 291 -4.03 -16.86 1.81
N GLU A 292 -3.07 -17.01 2.72
CA GLU A 292 -3.27 -17.73 3.99
C GLU A 292 -3.82 -16.82 5.08
N TYR A 293 -4.83 -17.29 5.81
CA TYR A 293 -5.38 -16.63 6.99
C TYR A 293 -5.29 -17.54 8.20
N LYS A 294 -4.88 -17.00 9.35
CA LYS A 294 -4.91 -17.73 10.62
C LYS A 294 -6.37 -17.93 11.04
N ALA A 295 -6.69 -19.07 11.64
CA ALA A 295 -8.04 -19.36 12.13
C ALA A 295 -8.62 -18.24 13.03
N SER A 296 -7.80 -17.62 13.87
CA SER A 296 -8.21 -16.50 14.73
C SER A 296 -8.56 -15.22 13.97
N GLU A 297 -8.02 -15.02 12.76
CA GLU A 297 -8.32 -13.87 11.90
C GLU A 297 -9.61 -14.04 11.11
N ILE A 298 -10.03 -15.29 10.88
CA ILE A 298 -11.32 -15.65 10.28
C ILE A 298 -12.42 -15.51 11.33
N GLY A 299 -12.16 -15.95 12.56
CA GLY A 299 -12.99 -15.65 13.72
C GLY A 299 -12.58 -16.44 14.96
N LYS A 300 -12.75 -15.84 16.14
CA LYS A 300 -12.39 -16.47 17.43
C LYS A 300 -13.04 -17.86 17.61
N GLY A 301 -14.27 -18.03 17.13
CA GLY A 301 -15.02 -19.29 17.20
C GLY A 301 -14.44 -20.43 16.36
N TYR A 302 -13.55 -20.14 15.40
CA TYR A 302 -12.91 -21.17 14.56
C TYR A 302 -11.54 -21.60 15.08
N THR A 303 -11.06 -21.04 16.19
CA THR A 303 -9.82 -21.53 16.81
C THR A 303 -10.02 -22.95 17.36
N LEU A 304 -8.93 -23.73 17.48
CA LEU A 304 -8.98 -25.10 18.00
C LEU A 304 -9.69 -25.19 19.37
N ALA A 305 -9.53 -24.17 20.22
CA ALA A 305 -10.16 -24.10 21.53
C ALA A 305 -11.68 -23.87 21.52
N HIS A 306 -12.24 -23.38 20.40
CA HIS A 306 -13.64 -22.92 20.34
C HIS A 306 -14.47 -23.57 19.24
N ILE A 307 -13.84 -24.24 18.27
CA ILE A 307 -14.50 -24.75 17.07
C ILE A 307 -15.55 -25.83 17.37
N GLU A 308 -15.34 -26.66 18.39
CA GLU A 308 -16.36 -27.64 18.84
C GLU A 308 -17.61 -26.94 19.37
N ARG A 309 -17.42 -25.88 20.17
CA ARG A 309 -18.54 -25.06 20.69
C ARG A 309 -19.28 -24.38 19.55
N THR A 310 -18.56 -23.90 18.53
CA THR A 310 -19.14 -23.32 17.32
C THR A 310 -19.97 -24.36 16.57
N GLN A 311 -19.45 -25.58 16.40
CA GLN A 311 -20.19 -26.69 15.76
C GLN A 311 -21.52 -26.97 16.49
N SER A 312 -21.49 -27.12 17.82
CA SER A 312 -22.71 -27.39 18.60
C SER A 312 -23.76 -26.30 18.44
N LYS A 313 -23.34 -25.02 18.42
CA LYS A 313 -24.25 -23.88 18.18
C LYS A 313 -24.85 -23.92 16.78
N LEU A 314 -24.05 -24.19 15.75
CA LEU A 314 -24.51 -24.28 14.37
C LEU A 314 -25.56 -25.39 14.18
N LYS A 315 -25.39 -26.53 14.86
CA LYS A 315 -26.36 -27.65 14.83
C LYS A 315 -27.65 -27.33 15.56
N CYS A 316 -27.58 -26.76 16.77
CA CYS A 316 -28.77 -26.34 17.53
C CYS A 316 -29.64 -25.37 16.72
N ASN A 317 -29.00 -24.39 16.06
CA ASN A 317 -29.70 -23.43 15.21
C ASN A 317 -30.34 -24.09 13.98
N SER A 318 -29.72 -25.11 13.39
CA SER A 318 -30.34 -25.85 12.26
C SER A 318 -31.56 -26.68 12.67
N MET A 319 -31.56 -27.25 13.89
CA MET A 319 -32.69 -28.03 14.42
C MET A 319 -33.88 -27.13 14.78
N ASN A 320 -33.64 -25.92 15.30
CA ASN A 320 -34.73 -24.98 15.62
C ASN A 320 -35.46 -24.47 14.35
N ILE A 321 -34.77 -24.37 13.22
CA ILE A 321 -35.38 -23.98 11.93
C ILE A 321 -36.24 -25.12 11.34
N SER A 322 -35.87 -26.39 11.54
CA SER A 322 -36.63 -27.52 10.99
C SER A 322 -37.96 -27.77 11.73
N HIS A 323 -38.09 -27.36 12.99
CA HIS A 323 -39.31 -27.55 13.79
C HIS A 323 -40.36 -26.43 13.59
N GLY A 324 -39.98 -25.29 13.00
CA GLY A 324 -40.87 -24.16 12.75
C GLY A 324 -41.81 -24.29 11.53
N ASN A 325 -41.68 -25.34 10.71
CA ASN A 325 -42.39 -25.46 9.42
C ASN A 325 -43.47 -26.57 9.37
N LYS A 326 -43.96 -27.08 10.49
CA LYS A 326 -45.15 -27.96 10.50
C LYS A 326 -46.40 -27.21 10.97
N LEU A 327 -47.06 -26.52 10.05
CA LEU A 327 -48.49 -26.19 10.19
C LEU A 327 -49.29 -27.39 9.67
N THR A 328 -50.00 -28.09 10.54
CA THR A 328 -50.95 -29.14 10.16
C THR A 328 -52.22 -28.51 9.58
N PRO A 329 -52.79 -29.02 8.47
CA PRO A 329 -54.06 -28.53 7.97
C PRO A 329 -55.18 -29.02 8.90
N GLY A 330 -55.77 -28.09 9.65
CA GLY A 330 -56.94 -28.36 10.49
C GLY A 330 -58.16 -28.65 9.60
N SER A 331 -58.68 -29.86 9.67
CA SER A 331 -59.96 -30.26 9.11
C SER A 331 -61.10 -29.54 9.84
N GLY A 332 -61.71 -28.55 9.21
CA GLY A 332 -62.92 -27.89 9.68
C GLY A 332 -64.12 -28.25 8.79
N SER A 333 -64.94 -29.20 9.24
CA SER A 333 -66.24 -29.49 8.65
C SER A 333 -67.24 -28.41 9.03
N PHE A 334 -67.67 -27.61 8.05
CA PHE A 334 -68.85 -26.74 8.15
C PHE A 334 -70.11 -27.58 7.94
N GLN A 335 -70.99 -27.62 8.95
CA GLN A 335 -72.40 -27.93 8.76
C GLN A 335 -73.23 -26.65 8.90
N ARG A 336 -74.28 -26.61 8.07
CA ARG A 336 -75.15 -25.48 7.73
C ARG A 336 -75.88 -24.87 8.91
#